data_AF-A0A820LXH4-F1
#
_entry.id   AF-A0A820LXH4-F1
#
_cell.length_a   1.000
_cell.length_b   1.000
_cell.length_c   1.000
_cell.angle_alpha   90.00
_cell.angle_beta   90.00
_cell.angle_gamma   90.00
#
_symmetry.space_group_name_H-M   'P 1'
#
loop_
_entity.id
_entity.type
_entity.pdbx_description
1 polymer ?
#
loop_
_entity_poly.entity_id
_entity_poly.type
_entity_poly.pdbx_seq_one_letter_code
_entity_poly.pdbx_strand_id
1 'polypeptide(L)'
;TGYVAPGIWPDCTDASTVQNTTAAQRSDIVYVPRNADFIGAFASSAWHSLATNSAAGWSIASRVELTPRSDNGLYNNAPVATVMSPINIPQYQPTAIHIPVGDDDGDTLRGRWSSGTTECGDVCPPGSLPSGTLIFPNCTIIITGTNVDDCLSFYSSIEEFISPSSTTPLSSIPVQFLIHVVAPPSCSILPQVYELSQQSCIPITAGQTFTSCLIAINDCDASVSIIDISTLSFAEMDKSNIIKQDSMTYYKILS
;
A
#
# COMPACT_ATOMS: atom_id res chain seq x y z
N THR A 1 24.18 -8.97 15.67
CA THR A 1 24.47 -7.68 15.03
C THR A 1 23.70 -7.64 13.72
N GLY A 2 22.76 -6.70 13.58
CA GLY A 2 21.88 -6.63 12.42
C GLY A 2 22.56 -5.97 11.22
N TYR A 3 21.98 -6.18 10.03
CA TYR A 3 22.30 -5.38 8.85
C TYR A 3 21.99 -3.91 9.13
N VAL A 4 22.96 -3.02 8.90
CA VAL A 4 22.76 -1.57 8.95
C VAL A 4 22.69 -1.11 7.50
N ALA A 5 21.51 -0.69 7.07
CA ALA A 5 21.32 -0.17 5.73
C ALA A 5 22.29 1.02 5.50
N PRO A 6 23.03 1.05 4.37
CA PRO A 6 23.84 2.21 4.04
C PRO A 6 22.95 3.44 3.89
N GLY A 7 23.48 4.63 4.18
CA GLY A 7 22.78 5.92 4.10
C GLY A 7 22.53 6.39 2.67
N ILE A 8 22.03 5.49 1.81
CA ILE A 8 21.64 5.76 0.42
C ILE A 8 20.15 6.11 0.42
N TRP A 9 19.83 7.22 -0.24
CA TRP A 9 18.45 7.67 -0.41
C TRP A 9 17.70 6.76 -1.39
N PRO A 10 16.41 6.49 -1.18
CA PRO A 10 15.61 5.78 -2.16
C PRO A 10 15.42 6.59 -3.44
N ASP A 11 15.27 5.91 -4.57
CA ASP A 11 15.03 6.52 -5.86
C ASP A 11 13.56 6.96 -5.95
N CYS A 12 13.33 8.25 -6.20
CA CYS A 12 11.99 8.79 -6.38
C CYS A 12 11.35 8.17 -7.62
N THR A 13 10.16 7.59 -7.47
CA THR A 13 9.40 7.00 -8.58
C THR A 13 8.21 7.88 -8.95
N ASP A 14 7.57 8.52 -7.96
CA ASP A 14 6.35 9.28 -8.15
C ASP A 14 6.33 10.54 -7.27
N ALA A 15 5.63 11.57 -7.74
CA ALA A 15 5.25 12.70 -6.91
C ALA A 15 3.87 13.22 -7.35
N SER A 16 3.09 13.71 -6.40
CA SER A 16 1.89 14.51 -6.65
C SER A 16 1.97 15.79 -5.85
N THR A 17 2.02 16.92 -6.55
CA THR A 17 1.96 18.25 -5.92
C THR A 17 0.56 18.57 -5.39
N VAL A 18 -0.47 17.97 -5.99
CA VAL A 18 -1.86 18.12 -5.55
C VAL A 18 -2.11 17.38 -4.23
N GLN A 19 -1.59 16.16 -4.11
CA GLN A 19 -1.68 15.39 -2.86
C GLN A 19 -0.56 15.73 -1.86
N ASN A 20 0.44 16.50 -2.27
CA ASN A 20 1.66 16.78 -1.50
C ASN A 20 2.37 15.49 -1.06
N THR A 21 2.53 14.55 -1.99
CA THR A 21 3.14 13.24 -1.75
C THR A 21 4.28 12.96 -2.69
N THR A 22 5.21 12.13 -2.23
CA THR A 22 6.29 11.53 -3.03
C THR A 22 6.36 10.05 -2.72
N ALA A 23 6.57 9.22 -3.74
CA ALA A 23 6.90 7.81 -3.57
C ALA A 23 8.33 7.56 -4.04
N ALA A 24 9.01 6.67 -3.35
CA ALA A 24 10.37 6.28 -3.67
C ALA A 24 10.56 4.82 -3.34
N GLN A 25 11.45 4.16 -4.07
CA GLN A 25 11.78 2.75 -3.87
C GLN A 25 13.27 2.56 -3.68
N ARG A 26 13.63 1.50 -2.97
CA ARG A 26 15.01 1.07 -2.80
C ARG A 26 15.03 -0.45 -2.64
N SER A 27 16.08 -1.06 -3.17
CA SER A 27 16.35 -2.47 -2.97
C SER A 27 17.78 -2.64 -2.48
N ASP A 28 17.97 -3.53 -1.51
CA ASP A 28 19.27 -3.87 -0.96
C ASP A 28 19.47 -5.38 -1.03
N ILE A 29 20.72 -5.81 -1.18
CA ILE A 29 21.10 -7.22 -1.10
C ILE A 29 21.69 -7.48 0.28
N VAL A 30 21.13 -8.45 0.99
CA VAL A 30 21.59 -8.88 2.32
C VAL A 30 21.99 -10.35 2.27
N TYR A 31 23.18 -10.66 2.81
CA TYR A 31 23.66 -12.03 2.92
C TYR A 31 23.33 -12.59 4.31
N VAL A 32 22.61 -13.71 4.34
CA VAL A 32 22.22 -14.40 5.57
C VAL A 32 22.64 -15.88 5.50
N PRO A 33 22.78 -16.56 6.65
CA PRO A 33 23.01 -17.99 6.66
C PRO A 33 21.93 -18.77 5.91
N ARG A 34 22.29 -19.92 5.36
CA ARG A 34 21.33 -20.85 4.75
C ARG A 34 20.26 -21.25 5.79
N ASN A 35 19.00 -21.30 5.36
CA ASN A 35 17.84 -21.63 6.22
C ASN A 35 17.63 -20.64 7.37
N ALA A 36 17.99 -19.37 7.17
CA ALA A 36 17.71 -18.33 8.14
C ALA A 36 16.21 -18.00 8.17
N ASP A 37 15.69 -17.79 9.38
CA ASP A 37 14.43 -17.09 9.65
C ASP A 37 14.80 -15.79 10.35
N PHE A 38 14.48 -14.66 9.73
CA PHE A 38 14.90 -13.36 10.23
C PHE A 38 13.83 -12.29 10.02
N ILE A 39 13.96 -11.22 10.81
CA ILE A 39 13.09 -10.06 10.73
C ILE A 39 13.93 -8.87 10.24
N GLY A 40 13.47 -8.25 9.16
CA GLY A 40 13.87 -6.90 8.77
C GLY A 40 12.90 -5.90 9.39
N ALA A 41 13.39 -4.99 10.23
CA ALA A 41 12.54 -4.02 10.91
C ALA A 41 13.16 -2.61 10.90
N PHE A 42 12.28 -1.61 10.94
CA PHE A 42 12.63 -0.21 11.08
C PHE A 42 11.69 0.46 12.07
N ALA A 43 12.23 1.29 12.96
CA ALA A 43 11.45 2.05 13.94
C ALA A 43 11.96 3.48 14.01
N SER A 44 11.04 4.43 14.25
CA SER A 44 11.37 5.84 14.40
C SER A 44 10.33 6.55 15.28
N SER A 45 10.64 7.80 15.65
CA SER A 45 9.70 8.69 16.32
C SER A 45 8.55 9.09 15.40
N ALA A 46 7.52 9.73 15.97
CA ALA A 46 6.41 10.29 15.20
C ALA A 46 6.94 11.21 14.07
N TRP A 47 6.50 10.93 12.85
CA TRP A 47 6.78 11.74 11.66
C TRP A 47 5.56 12.55 11.19
N HIS A 48 4.36 12.20 11.68
CA HIS A 48 3.12 12.90 11.45
C HIS A 48 2.26 12.87 12.73
N SER A 49 1.53 13.95 13.00
CA SER A 49 0.58 13.97 14.12
C SER A 49 -0.68 13.20 13.75
N LEU A 50 -1.11 12.26 14.59
CA LEU A 50 -2.34 11.50 14.38
C LEU A 50 -3.46 12.02 15.26
N ALA A 51 -4.70 11.84 14.82
CA ALA A 51 -5.89 12.17 15.61
C ALA A 51 -5.96 11.36 16.91
N THR A 52 -5.44 10.12 16.90
CA THR A 52 -5.47 9.21 18.04
C THR A 52 -4.26 9.34 18.95
N ASN A 53 -3.08 9.67 18.42
CA ASN A 53 -1.86 9.85 19.21
C ASN A 53 -0.80 10.69 18.45
N SER A 54 -0.58 11.94 18.88
CA SER A 54 0.27 12.90 18.18
C SER A 54 1.78 12.73 18.38
N ALA A 55 2.21 11.90 19.33
CA ALA A 55 3.63 11.71 19.68
C ALA A 55 4.11 10.25 19.60
N ALA A 56 3.31 9.38 18.99
CA ALA A 56 3.54 7.94 18.98
C ALA A 56 4.71 7.54 18.07
N GLY A 57 5.65 6.75 18.61
CA GLY A 57 6.64 6.07 17.79
C GLY A 57 5.98 5.02 16.91
N TRP A 58 6.57 4.74 15.75
CA TRP A 58 6.09 3.72 14.83
C TRP A 58 7.21 2.74 14.51
N SER A 59 6.81 1.54 14.14
CA SER A 59 7.70 0.49 13.67
C SER A 59 7.04 -0.25 12.51
N ILE A 60 7.85 -0.85 11.65
CA ILE A 60 7.43 -1.80 10.63
C ILE A 60 8.38 -2.98 10.65
N ALA A 61 7.87 -4.16 10.34
CA ALA A 61 8.67 -5.36 10.31
C ALA A 61 8.16 -6.34 9.26
N SER A 62 9.10 -6.94 8.53
CA SER A 62 8.88 -8.08 7.66
C SER A 62 9.63 -9.28 8.23
N ARG A 63 8.95 -10.42 8.34
CA ARG A 63 9.60 -11.71 8.63
C ARG A 63 9.85 -12.40 7.30
N VAL A 64 11.05 -12.90 7.08
CA VAL A 64 11.43 -13.66 5.89
C VAL A 64 11.96 -15.02 6.35
N GLU A 65 11.31 -16.09 5.91
CA GLU A 65 11.75 -17.46 6.17
C GLU A 65 12.39 -18.09 4.94
N LEU A 66 13.70 -18.33 5.00
CA LEU A 66 14.48 -18.95 3.93
C LEU A 66 14.69 -20.45 4.15
N THR A 67 13.77 -21.12 4.84
CA THR A 67 13.77 -22.59 4.90
C THR A 67 13.12 -23.13 3.62
N PRO A 68 13.69 -24.16 2.95
CA PRO A 68 13.04 -24.76 1.80
C PRO A 68 11.63 -25.26 2.14
N ARG A 69 10.68 -24.91 1.28
CA ARG A 69 9.25 -25.21 1.48
C ARG A 69 9.02 -26.72 1.45
N SER A 70 8.03 -27.17 2.21
CA SER A 70 7.76 -28.61 2.39
C SER A 70 7.06 -29.26 1.20
N ASP A 71 6.42 -28.47 0.35
CA ASP A 71 5.67 -28.91 -0.84
C ASP A 71 6.54 -29.07 -2.09
N ASN A 72 7.52 -28.17 -2.31
CA ASN A 72 8.30 -28.12 -3.54
C ASN A 72 9.83 -28.09 -3.34
N GLY A 73 10.31 -27.91 -2.09
CA GLY A 73 11.74 -27.87 -1.77
C GLY A 73 12.49 -26.62 -2.25
N LEU A 74 11.79 -25.61 -2.75
CA LEU A 74 12.35 -24.31 -3.15
C LEU A 74 12.29 -23.31 -1.99
N TYR A 75 13.03 -22.22 -2.09
CA TYR A 75 12.87 -21.09 -1.17
C TYR A 75 11.59 -20.33 -1.49
N ASN A 76 10.98 -19.77 -0.45
CA ASN A 76 9.77 -18.97 -0.59
C ASN A 76 10.08 -17.56 -1.12
N ASN A 77 9.23 -17.06 -2.02
CA ASN A 77 9.16 -15.66 -2.41
C ASN A 77 8.09 -15.00 -1.56
N ALA A 78 8.52 -14.20 -0.57
CA ALA A 78 7.60 -13.46 0.30
C ALA A 78 6.61 -12.61 -0.53
N PRO A 79 5.41 -12.34 -0.01
CA PRO A 79 4.41 -11.64 -0.80
C PRO A 79 4.83 -10.20 -1.06
N VAL A 80 4.15 -9.55 -1.98
CA VAL A 80 4.28 -8.13 -2.26
C VAL A 80 2.95 -7.42 -2.05
N ALA A 81 3.00 -6.19 -1.54
CA ALA A 81 1.85 -5.33 -1.41
C ALA A 81 2.23 -3.90 -1.73
N THR A 82 1.31 -3.18 -2.36
CA THR A 82 1.53 -1.80 -2.78
C THR A 82 0.33 -0.95 -2.37
N VAL A 83 0.56 0.13 -1.66
CA VAL A 83 -0.50 1.05 -1.26
C VAL A 83 0.00 2.48 -1.30
N MET A 84 -0.86 3.38 -1.75
CA MET A 84 -0.57 4.81 -1.74
C MET A 84 -1.04 5.44 -0.44
N SER A 85 -0.23 6.36 0.08
CA SER A 85 -0.53 7.14 1.27
C SER A 85 -0.55 8.64 0.93
N PRO A 86 -1.48 9.44 1.47
CA PRO A 86 -2.64 9.02 2.24
C PRO A 86 -3.79 8.50 1.37
N ILE A 87 -4.69 7.70 1.94
CA ILE A 87 -6.00 7.37 1.35
C ILE A 87 -7.05 8.31 1.93
N ASN A 88 -7.72 9.08 1.06
CA ASN A 88 -8.80 9.96 1.48
C ASN A 88 -10.10 9.17 1.65
N ILE A 89 -10.78 9.33 2.79
CA ILE A 89 -12.11 8.74 3.04
C ILE A 89 -13.13 9.82 3.40
N PRO A 90 -14.37 9.75 2.91
CA PRO A 90 -15.41 10.70 3.30
C PRO A 90 -15.86 10.51 4.75
N GLN A 91 -16.07 11.63 5.44
CA GLN A 91 -16.63 11.66 6.80
C GLN A 91 -17.98 10.92 6.88
N TYR A 92 -18.19 10.14 7.94
CA TYR A 92 -19.42 9.39 8.25
C TYR A 92 -19.86 8.36 7.20
N GLN A 93 -18.98 7.99 6.28
CA GLN A 93 -19.25 6.99 5.26
C GLN A 93 -18.31 5.79 5.44
N PRO A 94 -18.87 4.58 5.69
CA PRO A 94 -18.08 3.37 5.70
C PRO A 94 -17.38 3.18 4.36
N THR A 95 -16.05 3.16 4.39
CA THR A 95 -15.22 3.03 3.19
C THR A 95 -14.50 1.68 3.24
N ALA A 96 -14.63 0.92 2.15
CA ALA A 96 -13.89 -0.31 1.95
C ALA A 96 -12.57 -0.01 1.23
N ILE A 97 -11.44 -0.31 1.87
CA ILE A 97 -10.11 -0.17 1.29
C ILE A 97 -9.57 -1.57 1.04
N HIS A 98 -9.35 -1.93 -0.22
CA HIS A 98 -8.73 -3.20 -0.60
C HIS A 98 -7.23 -2.98 -0.81
N ILE A 99 -6.40 -3.65 -0.01
CA ILE A 99 -4.95 -3.63 -0.23
C ILE A 99 -4.65 -4.63 -1.35
N PRO A 100 -4.07 -4.20 -2.48
CA PRO A 100 -3.64 -5.13 -3.51
C PRO A 100 -2.41 -5.87 -3.02
N VAL A 101 -2.49 -7.19 -3.09
CA VAL A 101 -1.45 -8.12 -2.64
C VAL A 101 -1.18 -9.14 -3.74
N GLY A 102 0.09 -9.49 -3.91
CA GLY A 102 0.56 -10.46 -4.89
C GLY A 102 1.50 -11.46 -4.25
N ASP A 103 1.54 -12.66 -4.82
CA ASP A 103 2.42 -13.73 -4.40
C ASP A 103 2.83 -14.54 -5.63
N ASP A 104 4.13 -14.71 -5.83
CA ASP A 104 4.68 -15.37 -7.02
C ASP A 104 4.60 -16.90 -6.91
N ASP A 105 4.43 -17.42 -5.69
CA ASP A 105 4.36 -18.84 -5.37
C ASP A 105 2.93 -19.40 -5.39
N GLY A 106 1.91 -18.54 -5.52
CA GLY A 106 0.49 -18.90 -5.51
C GLY A 106 -0.07 -19.21 -4.12
N ASP A 107 0.58 -18.72 -3.07
CA ASP A 107 0.24 -18.97 -1.67
C ASP A 107 -1.04 -18.24 -1.23
N THR A 108 -1.63 -18.74 -0.14
CA THR A 108 -2.79 -18.11 0.47
C THR A 108 -2.37 -16.92 1.30
N LEU A 109 -2.81 -15.73 0.91
CA LEU A 109 -2.52 -14.48 1.63
C LEU A 109 -3.63 -14.14 2.64
N ARG A 110 -3.23 -13.70 3.83
CA ARG A 110 -4.15 -13.22 4.86
C ARG A 110 -3.68 -11.91 5.49
N GLY A 111 -4.59 -10.94 5.54
CA GLY A 111 -4.39 -9.69 6.27
C GLY A 111 -4.76 -9.82 7.73
N ARG A 112 -3.93 -9.30 8.62
CA ARG A 112 -4.24 -9.09 10.03
C ARG A 112 -3.71 -7.75 10.53
N TRP A 113 -4.21 -7.31 11.67
CA TRP A 113 -3.62 -6.17 12.37
C TRP A 113 -2.15 -6.45 12.72
N SER A 114 -1.31 -5.46 12.49
CA SER A 114 0.03 -5.45 13.08
C SER A 114 -0.07 -5.38 14.61
N SER A 115 0.86 -6.01 15.30
CA SER A 115 0.84 -6.12 16.75
C SER A 115 2.23 -6.02 17.39
N GLY A 116 2.27 -5.45 18.59
CA GLY A 116 3.50 -5.32 19.37
C GLY A 116 4.44 -4.21 18.91
N THR A 117 5.48 -4.01 19.70
CA THR A 117 6.44 -2.91 19.52
C THR A 117 7.21 -3.00 18.21
N THR A 118 7.43 -4.22 17.68
CA THR A 118 8.20 -4.45 16.46
C THR A 118 7.40 -4.19 15.18
N GLU A 119 6.10 -4.51 15.13
CA GLU A 119 5.31 -4.36 13.88
C GLU A 119 4.59 -3.01 13.76
N CYS A 120 4.34 -2.32 14.88
CA CYS A 120 3.58 -1.07 14.88
C CYS A 120 3.94 -0.08 16.00
N GLY A 121 4.85 -0.39 16.92
CA GLY A 121 5.27 0.55 17.97
C GLY A 121 4.10 0.99 18.87
N ASP A 122 3.91 2.30 19.00
CA ASP A 122 2.87 2.91 19.85
C ASP A 122 1.55 3.19 19.10
N VAL A 123 1.50 2.84 17.80
CA VAL A 123 0.38 3.13 16.89
C VAL A 123 -0.32 1.85 16.41
N CYS A 124 -0.28 0.81 17.25
CA CYS A 124 -0.88 -0.47 16.94
C CYS A 124 -2.41 -0.41 16.85
N PRO A 125 -3.01 -0.93 15.77
CA PRO A 125 -4.45 -1.12 15.70
C PRO A 125 -4.94 -2.25 16.63
N PRO A 126 -6.23 -2.29 16.98
CA PRO A 126 -7.27 -1.34 16.55
C PRO A 126 -7.24 -0.01 17.31
N GLY A 127 -6.40 0.14 18.35
CA GLY A 127 -6.38 1.33 19.22
C GLY A 127 -5.99 2.64 18.53
N SER A 128 -5.20 2.57 17.45
CA SER A 128 -4.85 3.72 16.62
C SER A 128 -5.92 4.14 15.61
N LEU A 129 -7.02 3.38 15.50
CA LEU A 129 -8.08 3.57 14.52
C LEU A 129 -9.44 3.82 15.21
N PRO A 130 -10.43 4.41 14.50
CA PRO A 130 -11.78 4.57 15.02
C PRO A 130 -12.41 3.25 15.45
N SER A 131 -13.23 3.30 16.51
CA SER A 131 -13.97 2.13 16.97
C SER A 131 -14.86 1.56 15.86
N GLY A 132 -14.89 0.22 15.75
CA GLY A 132 -15.64 -0.47 14.70
C GLY A 132 -14.87 -0.64 13.38
N THR A 133 -13.61 -0.21 13.30
CA THR A 133 -12.75 -0.52 12.15
C THR A 133 -12.46 -2.02 12.08
N LEU A 134 -12.63 -2.61 10.90
CA LEU A 134 -12.47 -4.04 10.65
C LEU A 134 -11.37 -4.29 9.60
N ILE A 135 -10.64 -5.40 9.77
CA ILE A 135 -9.80 -5.99 8.72
C ILE A 135 -10.29 -7.41 8.47
N PHE A 136 -10.46 -7.76 7.20
CA PHE A 136 -10.82 -9.10 6.76
C PHE A 136 -9.58 -9.86 6.29
N PRO A 137 -9.60 -11.21 6.33
CA PRO A 137 -8.49 -12.02 5.84
C PRO A 137 -8.11 -11.74 4.39
N ASN A 138 -9.02 -11.31 3.53
CA ASN A 138 -8.72 -10.92 2.15
C ASN A 138 -8.08 -9.51 2.01
N CYS A 139 -7.40 -9.03 3.06
CA CYS A 139 -6.73 -7.74 3.12
C CYS A 139 -7.65 -6.54 2.82
N THR A 140 -8.94 -6.67 3.13
CA THR A 140 -9.93 -5.59 2.98
C THR A 140 -10.25 -4.97 4.32
N ILE A 141 -10.23 -3.65 4.37
CA ILE A 141 -10.45 -2.85 5.57
C ILE A 141 -11.77 -2.12 5.43
N ILE A 142 -12.57 -2.11 6.50
CA ILE A 142 -13.76 -1.26 6.58
C ILE A 142 -13.52 -0.25 7.70
N ILE A 143 -13.54 1.03 7.35
CA ILE A 143 -13.28 2.14 8.26
C ILE A 143 -14.31 3.25 8.05
N THR A 144 -14.64 3.99 9.11
CA THR A 144 -15.48 5.19 9.04
C THR A 144 -14.79 6.35 9.74
N GLY A 145 -14.51 7.42 9.01
CA GLY A 145 -13.94 8.66 9.56
C GLY A 145 -15.01 9.49 10.26
N THR A 146 -14.66 10.17 11.36
CA THR A 146 -15.62 10.95 12.17
C THR A 146 -15.40 12.45 12.06
N ASN A 147 -14.18 12.97 12.16
CA ASN A 147 -13.92 14.40 12.03
C ASN A 147 -13.15 14.68 10.74
N VAL A 148 -13.54 15.73 10.03
CA VAL A 148 -12.79 16.21 8.86
C VAL A 148 -11.40 16.64 9.32
N ASP A 149 -10.41 16.40 8.46
CA ASP A 149 -8.98 16.64 8.67
C ASP A 149 -8.33 15.70 9.70
N ASP A 150 -9.05 14.69 10.21
CA ASP A 150 -8.44 13.62 11.00
C ASP A 150 -7.43 12.85 10.12
N CYS A 151 -6.19 12.77 10.61
CA CYS A 151 -5.18 11.88 10.08
C CYS A 151 -5.08 10.64 10.96
N LEU A 152 -5.36 9.48 10.38
CA LEU A 152 -5.35 8.18 11.02
C LEU A 152 -4.19 7.36 10.45
N SER A 153 -3.63 6.45 11.24
CA SER A 153 -2.56 5.58 10.80
C SER A 153 -3.03 4.14 10.74
N PHE A 154 -2.82 3.50 9.60
CA PHE A 154 -3.14 2.10 9.41
C PHE A 154 -1.87 1.24 9.40
N TYR A 155 -1.91 0.10 10.10
CA TYR A 155 -0.83 -0.89 10.12
C TYR A 155 -1.41 -2.30 10.03
N SER A 156 -1.01 -3.05 9.00
CA SER A 156 -1.34 -4.47 8.89
C SER A 156 -0.09 -5.29 8.58
N SER A 157 -0.13 -6.54 8.99
CA SER A 157 0.76 -7.57 8.48
C SER A 157 0.00 -8.41 7.46
N ILE A 158 0.60 -8.61 6.30
CA ILE A 158 0.12 -9.59 5.32
C ILE A 158 0.99 -10.82 5.50
N GLU A 159 0.33 -11.94 5.74
CA GLU A 159 0.95 -13.23 5.98
C GLU A 159 0.63 -14.17 4.84
N GLU A 160 1.64 -14.90 4.40
CA GLU A 160 1.50 -15.92 3.36
C GLU A 160 1.44 -17.32 4.00
N PHE A 161 0.66 -18.20 3.39
CA PHE A 161 0.43 -19.56 3.87
C PHE A 161 0.46 -20.52 2.69
N ILE A 162 1.22 -21.61 2.83
CA ILE A 162 1.34 -22.68 1.82
C ILE A 162 -0.01 -23.25 1.33
N SER A 163 -1.07 -23.12 2.14
CA SER A 163 -2.41 -23.52 1.76
C SER A 163 -3.49 -22.83 2.61
N PRO A 164 -4.76 -22.85 2.18
CA PRO A 164 -5.87 -22.29 2.93
C PRO A 164 -6.11 -22.92 4.31
N SER A 165 -5.61 -24.14 4.56
CA SER A 165 -5.74 -24.82 5.85
C SER A 165 -4.53 -24.62 6.77
N SER A 166 -3.43 -24.05 6.27
CA SER A 166 -2.26 -23.78 7.10
C SER A 166 -2.55 -22.71 8.15
N THR A 167 -2.02 -22.93 9.34
CA THR A 167 -2.10 -22.02 10.50
C THR A 167 -0.76 -21.34 10.80
N THR A 168 0.31 -21.74 10.13
CA THR A 168 1.64 -21.16 10.30
C THR A 168 2.02 -20.40 9.04
N PRO A 169 2.33 -19.09 9.15
CA PRO A 169 2.74 -18.31 8.00
C PRO A 169 4.19 -18.63 7.62
N LEU A 170 4.50 -18.61 6.32
CA LEU A 170 5.87 -18.78 5.83
C LEU A 170 6.65 -17.48 6.09
N SER A 171 6.20 -16.37 5.51
CA SER A 171 6.76 -15.02 5.71
C SER A 171 5.63 -14.00 5.91
N SER A 172 6.03 -12.78 6.24
CA SER A 172 5.10 -11.66 6.35
C SER A 172 5.71 -10.34 5.90
N ILE A 173 4.86 -9.47 5.35
CA ILE A 173 5.24 -8.10 4.98
C ILE A 173 4.38 -7.08 5.73
N PRO A 174 4.96 -5.93 6.12
CA PRO A 174 4.21 -4.84 6.70
C PRO A 174 3.54 -4.00 5.59
N VAL A 175 2.33 -3.53 5.86
CA VAL A 175 1.67 -2.48 5.10
C VAL A 175 1.27 -1.36 6.04
N GLN A 176 1.73 -0.15 5.73
CA GLN A 176 1.49 1.04 6.51
C GLN A 176 1.12 2.19 5.58
N PHE A 177 0.07 2.92 5.92
CA PHE A 177 -0.31 4.14 5.22
C PHE A 177 -1.14 5.05 6.14
N LEU A 178 -1.25 6.31 5.74
CA LEU A 178 -2.14 7.28 6.38
C LEU A 178 -3.51 7.25 5.74
N ILE A 179 -4.54 7.48 6.55
CA ILE A 179 -5.91 7.71 6.10
C ILE A 179 -6.29 9.13 6.50
N HIS A 180 -6.78 9.90 5.55
CA HIS A 180 -7.18 11.29 5.76
C HIS A 180 -8.70 11.42 5.59
N VAL A 181 -9.37 11.94 6.61
CA VAL A 181 -10.83 12.10 6.58
C VAL A 181 -11.18 13.42 5.92
N VAL A 182 -11.86 13.36 4.79
CA VAL A 182 -12.27 14.55 4.03
C VAL A 182 -13.76 14.84 4.23
N ALA A 183 -14.14 16.10 4.00
CA ALA A 183 -15.54 16.47 3.93
C ALA A 183 -16.26 15.59 2.89
N PRO A 184 -17.51 15.15 3.16
CA PRO A 184 -18.28 14.40 2.20
C PRO A 184 -18.34 15.16 0.88
N PRO A 185 -18.03 14.52 -0.26
CA PRO A 185 -18.13 15.18 -1.54
C PRO A 185 -19.58 15.62 -1.78
N SER A 186 -19.77 16.73 -2.48
CA SER A 186 -21.10 17.13 -2.98
C SER A 186 -21.71 16.06 -3.89
N CYS A 187 -20.87 15.14 -4.38
CA CYS A 187 -21.24 14.04 -5.23
C CYS A 187 -20.94 12.69 -4.60
N SER A 188 -21.95 11.84 -4.49
CA SER A 188 -21.79 10.48 -3.96
C SER A 188 -21.21 9.49 -4.98
N ILE A 189 -21.10 9.86 -6.26
CA ILE A 189 -20.52 9.02 -7.30
C ILE A 189 -19.00 9.28 -7.34
N LEU A 190 -18.22 8.27 -6.96
CA LEU A 190 -16.76 8.31 -7.05
C LEU A 190 -16.31 8.21 -8.52
N PRO A 191 -15.21 8.89 -8.90
CA PRO A 191 -14.62 8.71 -10.21
C PRO A 191 -14.12 7.26 -10.37
N GLN A 192 -14.27 6.72 -11.57
CA GLN A 192 -13.75 5.40 -11.91
C GLN A 192 -12.40 5.56 -12.61
N VAL A 193 -11.39 4.81 -12.17
CA VAL A 193 -10.08 4.76 -12.83
C VAL A 193 -9.86 3.35 -13.34
N TYR A 194 -9.47 3.21 -14.61
CA TYR A 194 -9.15 1.93 -15.22
C TYR A 194 -7.94 2.06 -16.14
N GLU A 195 -7.22 0.95 -16.28
CA GLU A 195 -6.14 0.81 -17.26
C GLU A 195 -6.70 0.18 -18.53
N LEU A 196 -6.32 0.71 -19.71
CA LEU A 196 -6.79 0.20 -21.01
C LEU A 196 -6.43 -1.25 -21.28
N SER A 197 -5.36 -1.77 -20.66
CA SER A 197 -4.97 -3.18 -20.79
C SER A 197 -6.00 -4.14 -20.18
N GLN A 198 -6.84 -3.67 -19.24
CA GLN A 198 -7.79 -4.46 -18.44
C GLN A 198 -7.18 -5.73 -17.80
N GLN A 199 -5.85 -5.79 -17.68
CA GLN A 199 -5.12 -6.92 -17.10
C GLN A 199 -4.67 -6.54 -15.70
N SER A 200 -4.80 -7.48 -14.76
CA SER A 200 -4.30 -7.29 -13.38
C SER A 200 -2.78 -7.39 -13.28
N CYS A 201 -2.10 -7.94 -14.30
CA CYS A 201 -0.66 -8.03 -14.39
C CYS A 201 -0.24 -8.08 -15.87
N ILE A 202 0.74 -7.25 -16.25
CA ILE A 202 1.28 -7.20 -17.61
C ILE A 202 2.73 -7.66 -17.56
N PRO A 203 3.10 -8.80 -18.17
CA PRO A 203 4.49 -9.20 -18.24
C PRO A 203 5.25 -8.27 -19.18
N ILE A 204 6.31 -7.63 -18.67
CA ILE A 204 7.18 -6.75 -19.46
C ILE A 204 8.52 -7.47 -19.65
N THR A 205 9.01 -7.52 -20.89
CA THR A 205 10.34 -8.07 -21.17
C THR A 205 11.41 -7.04 -20.85
N ALA A 206 12.49 -7.45 -20.19
CA ALA A 206 13.61 -6.56 -19.87
C ALA A 206 14.15 -5.86 -21.13
N GLY A 207 14.33 -4.53 -21.04
CA GLY A 207 14.82 -3.69 -22.14
C GLY A 207 13.76 -3.27 -23.17
N GLN A 208 12.48 -3.59 -22.96
CA GLN A 208 11.38 -3.04 -23.75
C GLN A 208 10.83 -1.77 -23.10
N THR A 209 10.44 -0.78 -23.92
CA THR A 209 9.64 0.35 -23.44
C THR A 209 8.25 -0.14 -23.09
N PHE A 210 7.78 0.21 -21.90
CA PHE A 210 6.43 -0.06 -21.46
C PHE A 210 5.63 1.23 -21.51
N THR A 211 4.50 1.22 -22.21
CA THR A 211 3.58 2.37 -22.22
C THR A 211 2.20 1.91 -21.81
N SER A 212 1.61 2.64 -20.86
CA SER A 212 0.24 2.44 -20.41
C SER A 212 -0.54 3.75 -20.37
N CYS A 213 -1.86 3.64 -20.44
CA CYS A 213 -2.77 4.78 -20.41
C CYS A 213 -3.86 4.50 -19.36
N LEU A 214 -3.85 5.33 -18.33
CA LEU A 214 -4.87 5.37 -17.30
C LEU A 214 -6.00 6.28 -17.78
N ILE A 215 -7.23 5.78 -17.69
CA ILE A 215 -8.43 6.55 -17.98
C ILE A 215 -9.20 6.74 -16.68
N ALA A 216 -9.61 7.98 -16.44
CA ALA A 216 -10.50 8.32 -15.36
C ALA A 216 -11.79 8.91 -15.90
N ILE A 217 -12.93 8.36 -15.46
CA ILE A 217 -14.27 8.86 -15.77
C ILE A 217 -14.82 9.55 -14.53
N ASN A 218 -15.22 10.80 -14.69
CA ASN A 218 -16.04 11.54 -13.73
C ASN A 218 -17.51 11.35 -14.09
N ASP A 219 -18.19 10.38 -13.47
CA ASP A 219 -19.63 10.13 -13.68
C ASP A 219 -20.56 11.01 -12.82
N CYS A 220 -20.00 11.99 -12.13
CA CYS A 220 -20.75 12.82 -11.22
C CYS A 220 -21.58 13.89 -11.95
N ASP A 221 -20.90 14.96 -12.38
CA ASP A 221 -21.48 16.17 -12.97
C ASP A 221 -20.35 16.92 -13.69
N ALA A 222 -20.70 17.63 -14.77
CA ALA A 222 -19.73 18.36 -15.60
C ALA A 222 -19.05 19.55 -14.88
N SER A 223 -19.59 20.00 -13.74
CA SER A 223 -19.00 21.04 -12.88
C SER A 223 -17.91 20.53 -11.93
N VAL A 224 -17.80 19.21 -11.78
CA VAL A 224 -16.71 18.56 -11.05
C VAL A 224 -15.60 18.19 -12.03
N SER A 225 -14.35 18.28 -11.61
CA SER A 225 -13.20 17.93 -12.45
C SER A 225 -12.20 17.06 -11.71
N ILE A 226 -11.58 16.14 -12.45
CA ILE A 226 -10.45 15.36 -11.96
C ILE A 226 -9.21 16.22 -12.20
N ILE A 227 -8.51 16.53 -11.11
CA ILE A 227 -7.34 17.41 -11.13
C ILE A 227 -6.01 16.64 -11.04
N ASP A 228 -6.05 15.40 -10.56
CA ASP A 228 -4.89 14.51 -10.51
C ASP A 228 -5.34 13.04 -10.61
N ILE A 229 -4.45 12.22 -11.17
CA ILE A 229 -4.51 10.76 -11.10
C ILE A 229 -3.16 10.35 -10.51
N SER A 230 -3.13 10.17 -9.20
CA SER A 230 -1.91 9.77 -8.50
C SER A 230 -1.58 8.31 -8.86
N THR A 231 -0.29 8.01 -8.98
CA THR A 231 0.21 6.67 -9.33
C THR A 231 1.27 6.21 -8.34
N LEU A 232 1.55 4.90 -8.34
CA LEU A 232 2.78 4.32 -7.80
C LEU A 232 3.41 3.51 -8.94
N SER A 233 4.36 4.13 -9.64
CA SER A 233 5.07 3.54 -10.77
C SER A 233 6.44 3.03 -10.36
N PHE A 234 7.09 2.28 -11.25
CA PHE A 234 8.50 1.93 -11.12
C PHE A 234 9.40 3.11 -11.48
N ALA A 235 10.66 3.06 -11.04
CA ALA A 235 11.67 4.04 -11.40
C ALA A 235 11.80 4.20 -12.92
N GLU A 236 12.12 5.42 -13.35
CA GLU A 236 12.28 5.80 -14.77
C GLU A 236 10.99 5.85 -15.60
N MET A 237 9.80 5.66 -15.00
CA MET A 237 8.53 5.88 -15.69
C MET A 237 8.27 7.38 -15.91
N ASP A 238 8.22 7.80 -17.17
CA ASP A 238 7.77 9.14 -17.57
C ASP A 238 6.25 9.24 -17.53
N LYS A 239 5.73 10.40 -17.09
CA LYS A 239 4.30 10.61 -16.87
C LYS A 239 3.83 11.88 -17.53
N SER A 240 2.76 11.79 -18.31
CA SER A 240 2.10 12.98 -18.83
C SER A 240 1.41 13.76 -17.71
N ASN A 241 1.16 15.05 -17.97
CA ASN A 241 0.09 15.75 -17.26
C ASN A 241 -1.25 15.05 -17.51
N ILE A 242 -2.22 15.30 -16.63
CA ILE A 242 -3.60 14.87 -16.88
C ILE A 242 -4.16 15.59 -18.11
N ILE A 243 -4.75 14.84 -19.02
CA ILE A 243 -5.34 15.34 -20.26
C ILE A 243 -6.86 15.19 -20.15
N LYS A 244 -7.59 16.29 -20.25
CA LYS A 244 -9.05 16.29 -20.32
C LYS A 244 -9.47 16.15 -21.79
N GLN A 245 -10.12 15.05 -22.15
CA GLN A 245 -10.63 14.85 -23.51
C GLN A 245 -11.99 15.51 -23.71
N ASP A 246 -12.89 15.33 -22.74
CA ASP A 246 -14.23 15.90 -22.75
C ASP A 246 -14.69 16.24 -21.31
N SER A 247 -15.98 16.53 -21.11
CA SER A 247 -16.50 16.91 -19.80
C SER A 247 -16.37 15.83 -18.73
N MET A 248 -16.28 14.55 -19.11
CA MET A 248 -16.34 13.40 -18.22
C MET A 248 -15.05 12.57 -18.23
N THR A 249 -14.29 12.55 -19.33
CA THR A 249 -13.17 11.63 -19.50
C THR A 249 -11.80 12.31 -19.48
N TYR A 250 -10.90 11.73 -18.69
CA TYR A 250 -9.54 12.19 -18.43
C TYR A 250 -8.54 11.05 -18.65
N TYR A 251 -7.32 11.38 -19.06
CA TYR A 251 -6.27 10.41 -19.38
C TYR A 251 -4.94 10.81 -18.76
N LYS A 252 -4.14 9.82 -18.37
CA LYS A 252 -2.74 9.99 -17.99
C LYS A 252 -1.91 8.89 -18.63
N ILE A 253 -0.89 9.27 -19.38
CA ILE A 253 0.03 8.36 -20.07
C ILE A 253 1.24 8.10 -19.16
N LEU A 254 1.62 6.84 -19.07
CA LEU A 254 2.81 6.33 -18.39
C LEU A 254 3.70 5.69 -19.47
N SER A 255 4.98 6.06 -19.58
CA SER A 255 5.89 5.58 -20.64
C SER A 255 7.33 5.36 -20.19
#